data_AF-A0A7V9CAR8-F1
#
_entry.id   AF-A0A7V9CAR8-F1
#
_cell.length_a   1.000
_cell.length_b   1.000
_cell.length_c   1.000
_cell.angle_alpha   90.00
_cell.angle_beta   90.00
_cell.angle_gamma   90.00
#
_symmetry.space_group_name_H-M   'P 1'
#
loop_
_entity.id
_entity.type
_entity.pdbx_description
1 polymer ?
#
loop_
_entity_poly.entity_id
_entity_poly.type
_entity_poly.pdbx_seq_one_letter_code
_entity_poly.pdbx_strand_id
1 'polypeptide(L)'
;MAPSTANFHGDDAECLVAASLACRACLSGEIEWRLEVTEHDPRVHCRCRRCGGTQVVFVTESQALRLSLHAGSHLDTTPRPKPDALLA
;
A
#
# COMPACT_ATOMS: atom_id res chain seq x y z
N MET A 1 9.24 1.90 -18.64
CA MET A 1 8.17 1.60 -17.66
C MET A 1 8.13 2.77 -16.69
N ALA A 2 7.04 3.55 -16.65
CA ALA A 2 6.98 4.75 -15.82
C ALA A 2 6.98 4.38 -14.33
N PRO A 3 7.58 5.21 -13.46
CA PRO A 3 7.54 4.99 -12.02
C PRO A 3 6.09 4.95 -11.53
N SER A 4 5.79 4.01 -10.65
CA SER A 4 4.47 3.90 -10.05
C SER A 4 4.38 4.89 -8.89
N THR A 5 3.36 5.76 -8.88
CA THR A 5 3.12 6.70 -7.77
C THR A 5 2.00 6.17 -6.89
N ALA A 6 2.10 6.39 -5.58
CA ALA A 6 1.04 6.02 -4.64
C ALA A 6 -0.16 6.96 -4.82
N ASN A 7 -1.36 6.39 -4.83
CA ASN A 7 -2.60 7.14 -4.99
C ASN A 7 -3.43 7.09 -3.70
N PHE A 8 -2.96 7.78 -2.65
CA PHE A 8 -3.69 7.99 -1.40
C PHE A 8 -3.34 9.35 -0.78
N HIS A 9 -4.23 9.93 0.00
CA HIS A 9 -3.96 11.14 0.79
C HIS A 9 -3.43 10.78 2.18
N GLY A 10 -2.72 11.70 2.85
CA GLY A 10 -2.20 11.46 4.21
C GLY A 10 -3.28 11.10 5.24
N ASP A 11 -4.51 11.53 4.99
CA ASP A 11 -5.68 11.35 5.87
C ASP A 11 -6.68 10.31 5.34
N ASP A 12 -6.33 9.58 4.28
CA ASP A 12 -7.18 8.52 3.77
C ASP A 12 -7.39 7.41 4.80
N ALA A 13 -8.56 6.77 4.72
CA ALA A 13 -8.87 5.57 5.49
C ALA A 13 -7.83 4.48 5.23
N GLU A 14 -7.52 3.67 6.25
CA GLU A 14 -6.46 2.65 6.18
C GLU A 14 -6.64 1.68 5.00
N CYS A 15 -7.89 1.32 4.69
CA CYS A 15 -8.21 0.45 3.57
C CYS A 15 -7.89 1.06 2.20
N LEU A 16 -7.92 2.40 2.05
CA LEU A 16 -7.52 3.10 0.82
C LEU A 16 -5.99 3.14 0.70
N VAL A 17 -5.30 3.39 1.82
CA VAL A 17 -3.83 3.33 1.89
C VAL A 17 -3.35 1.92 1.53
N ALA A 18 -3.94 0.87 2.11
CA ALA A 18 -3.63 -0.53 1.81
C ALA A 18 -3.90 -0.86 0.33
N ALA A 19 -5.04 -0.43 -0.22
CA ALA A 19 -5.37 -0.64 -1.63
C ALA A 19 -4.38 0.05 -2.58
N SER A 20 -3.87 1.23 -2.21
CA SER A 20 -2.89 1.97 -3.03
C SER A 20 -1.55 1.23 -3.19
N LEU A 21 -1.22 0.35 -2.24
CA LEU A 21 0.01 -0.47 -2.26
C LEU A 21 -0.23 -1.89 -2.76
N ALA A 22 -1.49 -2.28 -3.03
CA ALA A 22 -1.86 -3.62 -3.44
C ALA A 22 -1.15 -4.08 -4.73
N CYS A 23 -1.11 -5.41 -4.93
CA CYS A 23 -0.43 -6.00 -6.07
C CYS A 23 -1.18 -5.66 -7.37
N ARG A 24 -0.51 -5.02 -8.32
CA ARG A 24 -1.12 -4.70 -9.63
C ARG A 24 -1.32 -5.91 -10.55
N ALA A 25 -0.62 -7.01 -10.28
CA ALA A 25 -0.71 -8.22 -11.10
C ALA A 25 -1.85 -9.15 -10.67
N CYS A 26 -2.00 -9.39 -9.36
CA CYS A 26 -2.99 -10.34 -8.83
C CYS A 26 -4.06 -9.70 -7.94
N LEU A 27 -4.00 -8.37 -7.75
CA LEU A 27 -4.94 -7.58 -6.94
C LEU A 27 -5.03 -8.02 -5.47
N SER A 28 -4.08 -8.81 -4.98
CA SER A 28 -4.00 -9.15 -3.56
C SER A 28 -3.46 -7.98 -2.73
N GLY A 29 -4.04 -7.79 -1.55
CA GLY A 29 -3.55 -6.90 -0.49
C GLY A 29 -2.46 -7.53 0.38
N GLU A 30 -2.07 -8.79 0.12
CA GLU A 30 -1.00 -9.47 0.86
C GLU A 30 0.39 -8.97 0.42
N ILE A 31 0.70 -7.74 0.82
CA ILE A 31 1.91 -7.02 0.45
C ILE A 31 2.85 -6.93 1.64
N GLU A 32 4.05 -7.48 1.47
CA GLU A 32 5.19 -7.08 2.29
C GLU A 32 5.73 -5.77 1.75
N TRP A 33 5.86 -4.76 2.60
CA TRP A 33 6.34 -3.46 2.18
C TRP A 33 7.44 -2.92 3.11
N ARG A 34 8.30 -2.06 2.55
CA ARG A 34 9.34 -1.34 3.27
C ARG A 34 9.42 0.10 2.76
N LEU A 35 9.31 1.06 3.68
CA LEU A 35 9.57 2.46 3.39
C LEU A 35 11.07 2.74 3.36
N GLU A 36 11.52 3.42 2.32
CA GLU A 36 12.84 4.01 2.18
C GLU A 36 12.67 5.51 2.11
N VAL A 37 13.13 6.21 3.15
CA VAL A 37 13.13 7.68 3.19
C VAL A 37 14.52 8.16 2.77
N THR A 38 14.59 8.83 1.62
CA THR A 38 15.78 9.56 1.16
C THR A 38 15.50 11.06 1.26
N GLU A 39 16.52 11.91 1.17
CA GLU A 39 16.37 13.36 1.31
C GLU A 39 15.43 14.00 0.26
N HIS A 40 15.18 13.36 -0.88
CA HIS A 40 14.46 13.99 -2.00
C HIS A 40 13.36 13.11 -2.62
N ASP A 41 13.42 11.79 -2.47
CA ASP A 41 12.47 10.86 -3.11
C ASP A 41 12.14 9.70 -2.15
N PRO A 42 11.17 9.87 -1.24
CA PRO A 42 10.72 8.76 -0.42
C PRO A 42 9.96 7.76 -1.28
N ARG A 43 10.22 6.47 -1.04
CA ARG A 43 9.66 5.37 -1.83
C ARG A 43 9.34 4.15 -0.99
N VAL A 44 8.38 3.37 -1.46
CA VAL A 44 7.93 2.13 -0.83
C VAL A 44 8.25 0.97 -1.75
N HIS A 45 9.04 0.03 -1.24
CA HIS A 45 9.28 -1.25 -1.89
C HIS A 45 8.17 -2.20 -1.50
N CYS A 46 7.45 -2.75 -2.48
CA CYS A 46 6.36 -3.69 -2.26
C CYS A 46 6.70 -5.04 -2.88
N ARG A 47 6.43 -6.12 -2.15
CA ARG A 47 6.50 -7.50 -2.62
C ARG A 47 5.20 -8.21 -2.29
N CYS A 48 4.50 -8.69 -3.32
CA CYS A 48 3.30 -9.50 -3.13
C CYS A 48 3.68 -10.89 -2.64
N ARG A 49 3.12 -11.32 -1.51
CA ARG A 49 3.31 -12.66 -0.97
C ARG A 49 2.58 -13.75 -1.75
N ARG A 50 1.57 -13.37 -2.53
CA ARG A 50 0.73 -14.31 -3.31
C ARG A 50 1.32 -14.68 -4.67
N CYS A 51 1.71 -13.70 -5.48
CA CYS A 51 2.25 -13.94 -6.82
C CYS A 51 3.75 -13.63 -6.97
N GLY A 52 4.39 -13.11 -5.93
CA GLY A 52 5.81 -12.72 -5.96
C GLY A 52 6.10 -11.41 -6.68
N GLY A 53 5.10 -10.75 -7.26
CA GLY A 53 5.27 -9.49 -7.98
C GLY A 53 5.86 -8.39 -7.10
N THR A 54 6.85 -7.68 -7.62
CA THR A 54 7.51 -6.56 -6.94
C THR A 54 7.20 -5.25 -7.64
N GLN A 55 7.09 -4.17 -6.85
CA GLN A 55 6.95 -2.82 -7.38
C GLN A 55 7.59 -1.82 -6.42
N VAL A 56 8.09 -0.71 -6.98
CA VAL A 56 8.53 0.46 -6.22
C VAL A 56 7.53 1.57 -6.44
N VAL A 57 7.04 2.14 -5.34
CA VAL A 57 6.02 3.18 -5.36
C VAL A 57 6.60 4.47 -4.78
N PHE A 58 6.60 5.53 -5.56
CA PHE A 58 7.00 6.86 -5.08
C PHE A 58 5.88 7.45 -4.24
N VAL A 59 6.26 8.08 -3.13
CA VAL A 59 5.35 8.73 -2.20
C VAL A 59 5.77 10.17 -1.98
N THR A 60 4.83 11.03 -1.59
CA THR A 60 5.14 12.37 -1.08
C THR A 60 5.64 12.29 0.37
N GLU A 61 6.18 13.38 0.90
CA GLU A 61 6.62 13.46 2.30
C GLU A 61 5.49 13.15 3.28
N SER A 62 4.28 13.69 3.05
CA SER A 62 3.12 13.45 3.90
C SER A 62 2.68 11.98 3.89
N GLN A 63 2.71 11.33 2.71
CA GLN A 63 2.42 9.90 2.56
C GLN A 63 3.52 9.06 3.25
N ALA A 64 4.79 9.44 3.11
CA ALA A 64 5.91 8.79 3.77
C ALA A 64 5.79 8.89 5.30
N LEU A 65 5.47 10.07 5.83
CA LEU A 65 5.24 10.28 7.27
C LEU A 65 4.10 9.39 7.77
N ARG A 66 2.96 9.37 7.06
CA ARG A 66 1.83 8.50 7.38
C ARG A 66 2.25 7.03 7.44
N LEU A 67 2.98 6.54 6.46
CA LEU A 67 3.47 5.16 6.42
C LEU A 67 4.49 4.88 7.54
N SER A 68 5.34 5.84 7.89
CA SER A 68 6.32 5.73 8.97
C SER A 68 5.65 5.44 10.32
N LEU A 69 4.50 6.06 10.57
CA LEU A 69 3.69 5.84 11.77
C LEU A 69 3.10 4.42 11.84
N HIS A 70 2.96 3.75 10.69
CA HIS A 70 2.42 2.40 10.54
C HIS A 70 3.48 1.34 10.25
N ALA A 71 4.77 1.67 10.30
CA ALA A 71 5.87 0.77 9.92
C ALA A 71 6.01 -0.50 10.79
N GLY A 72 5.20 -0.64 11.85
CA GLY A 72 5.08 -1.84 12.68
C GLY A 72 3.73 -2.56 12.61
N SER A 73 2.76 -2.02 11.86
CA SER A 73 1.39 -2.52 11.77
C SER A 73 1.11 -3.00 10.36
N HIS A 74 0.47 -4.16 10.19
CA HIS A 74 0.03 -4.58 8.86
C HIS A 74 -1.04 -3.60 8.39
N LEU A 75 -0.79 -2.90 7.28
CA LEU A 75 -1.80 -2.06 6.63
C LEU A 75 -3.00 -2.96 6.36
N ASP A 76 -4.09 -2.64 7.05
CA ASP A 76 -5.39 -3.29 7.12
C ASP A 76 -5.47 -4.72 6.52
N THR A 77 -5.37 -5.74 7.38
CA THR A 77 -5.67 -7.13 7.02
C THR A 77 -7.15 -7.46 7.05
N THR A 78 -8.05 -6.52 7.39
CA THR A 78 -9.44 -6.89 7.59
C THR A 78 -10.01 -7.44 6.28
N PRO A 79 -10.51 -8.69 6.28
CA PRO A 79 -11.12 -9.25 5.09
C PRO A 79 -12.31 -8.36 4.74
N ARG A 80 -12.27 -7.73 3.56
CA ARG A 80 -13.42 -6.99 3.07
C ARG A 80 -14.61 -7.97 3.02
N PRO A 81 -15.78 -7.65 3.60
CA PRO A 81 -16.92 -8.53 3.54
C PRO A 81 -17.23 -8.82 2.06
N LYS A 82 -17.54 -10.08 1.77
CA LYS A 82 -17.94 -10.48 0.41
C LYS A 82 -19.13 -9.62 -0.02
N PRO A 83 -19.23 -9.22 -1.30
CA PRO A 83 -20.33 -8.41 -1.80
C PRO A 83 -21.71 -9.03 -1.47
N ASP A 84 -21.82 -10.36 -1.41
CA ASP A 84 -23.04 -11.06 -1.01
C ASP A 84 -23.48 -10.78 0.44
N ALA A 85 -22.56 -10.37 1.31
CA ALA A 85 -22.84 -10.01 2.70
C ALA A 85 -23.27 -8.54 2.88
N LEU A 86 -23.19 -7.71 1.83
CA LEU A 86 -23.63 -6.30 1.83
C LEU A 86 -25.08 -6.14 1.34
N LEU A 87 -25.70 -7.22 0.85
CA LEU A 87 -27.06 -7.25 0.31
C LEU A 87 -28.07 -7.99 1.23
N ALA A 88 -27.64 -8.38 2.43
CA ALA A 88 -28.46 -9.09 3.42
C ALA A 88 -28.98 -8.13 4.51
#